data_AF-A0A497GV33-F1
#
_entry.id   AF-A0A497GV33-F1
#
_cell.length_a   1.000
_cell.length_b   1.000
_cell.length_c   1.000
_cell.angle_alpha   90.00
_cell.angle_beta   90.00
_cell.angle_gamma   90.00
#
_symmetry.space_group_name_H-M   'P 1'
#
loop_
_entity.id
_entity.type
_entity.pdbx_description
1 polymer ?
#
loop_
_entity_poly.entity_id
_entity_poly.type
_entity_poly.pdbx_seq_one_letter_code
_entity_poly.pdbx_strand_id
1 'polypeptide(L)'
;MLFEVFERTKLFISPGVFNELKHARRLGYKHVEGVFDLIKENRIGIKSPTEKELLFTMELPPSFGPGEQDSIAMAKYNKGIFVTNERKVINYCKREGVGYSH
;
A
#
# COMPACT_ATOMS: atom_id res chain seq x y z
N MET A 1 -6.85 -19.26 3.61
CA MET A 1 -5.41 -19.53 3.39
C MET A 1 -4.45 -18.36 3.13
N LEU A 2 -4.85 -17.08 2.99
CA LEU A 2 -3.87 -15.96 3.06
C LEU A 2 -3.64 -15.52 4.52
N PHE A 3 -4.72 -15.21 5.23
CA PHE A 3 -4.67 -14.74 6.61
C PHE A 3 -4.34 -15.82 7.66
N GLU A 4 -4.51 -17.09 7.33
CA GLU A 4 -4.08 -18.22 8.19
C GLU A 4 -2.55 -18.32 8.24
N VAL A 5 -1.85 -17.85 7.19
CA VAL A 5 -0.38 -17.78 7.17
C VAL A 5 0.10 -16.48 7.84
N PHE A 6 -0.74 -15.44 7.83
CA PHE A 6 -0.46 -14.12 8.41
C PHE A 6 -1.06 -13.92 9.81
N GLU A 7 -1.29 -14.97 10.62
CA GLU A 7 -1.88 -14.84 11.97
C GLU A 7 -1.16 -13.81 12.87
N ARG A 8 0.12 -13.50 12.58
CA ARG A 8 0.92 -12.47 13.29
C ARG A 8 1.26 -11.24 12.45
N THR A 9 0.84 -11.17 11.18
CA THR A 9 1.22 -10.10 10.25
C THR A 9 -0.02 -9.29 9.88
N LYS A 10 -0.07 -8.05 10.35
CA LYS A 10 -1.16 -7.13 10.01
C LYS A 10 -0.86 -6.44 8.68
N LEU A 11 -1.78 -6.55 7.72
CA LEU A 11 -1.71 -5.83 6.46
C LEU A 11 -2.21 -4.40 6.64
N PHE A 12 -1.57 -3.46 5.95
CA PHE A 12 -1.97 -2.06 5.96
C PHE A 12 -2.02 -1.53 4.52
N ILE A 13 -2.96 -0.63 4.27
CA ILE A 13 -3.02 0.19 3.07
C ILE A 13 -2.89 1.68 3.44
N SER A 14 -2.35 2.48 2.52
CA SER A 14 -2.30 3.93 2.67
C SER A 14 -3.66 4.58 2.40
N PRO A 15 -3.87 5.83 2.83
CA PRO A 15 -5.06 6.61 2.45
C PRO A 15 -5.19 6.78 0.93
N GLY A 16 -4.08 6.91 0.20
CA GLY A 16 -4.07 6.95 -1.26
C GLY A 16 -4.70 5.71 -1.88
N VAL A 17 -4.26 4.51 -1.48
CA VAL A 17 -4.83 3.23 -1.94
C VAL A 17 -6.30 3.11 -1.55
N PHE A 18 -6.67 3.53 -0.33
CA PHE A 18 -8.07 3.52 0.09
C PHE A 18 -8.95 4.44 -0.78
N ASN A 19 -8.44 5.59 -1.20
CA ASN A 19 -9.14 6.50 -2.11
C ASN A 19 -9.32 5.91 -3.51
N GLU A 20 -8.31 5.22 -4.03
CA GLU A 20 -8.37 4.48 -5.30
C GLU A 20 -9.43 3.37 -5.23
N LEU A 21 -9.48 2.60 -4.14
CA LEU A 21 -10.51 1.58 -3.90
C LEU A 21 -11.92 2.18 -3.83
N LYS A 22 -12.10 3.31 -3.13
CA LYS A 22 -13.38 4.03 -3.11
C LYS A 22 -13.79 4.53 -4.50
N HIS A 23 -12.83 4.98 -5.31
CA HIS A 23 -13.11 5.40 -6.67
C HIS A 23 -13.54 4.21 -7.53
N ALA A 24 -12.81 3.09 -7.49
CA ALA A 24 -13.18 1.86 -8.18
C ALA A 24 -14.57 1.34 -7.75
N ARG A 25 -14.89 1.41 -6.45
CA ARG A 25 -16.24 1.09 -5.95
C ARG A 25 -17.33 1.93 -6.60
N ARG A 26 -17.13 3.26 -6.67
CA ARG A 26 -18.07 4.19 -7.33
C ARG A 26 -18.23 3.90 -8.81
N LEU A 27 -17.19 3.40 -9.48
CA LEU A 27 -17.24 2.96 -10.88
C LEU A 27 -17.92 1.60 -11.07
N GLY A 28 -18.32 0.91 -9.99
CA GLY A 28 -19.05 -0.37 -10.05
C GLY A 28 -18.15 -1.61 -10.08
N TYR A 29 -16.86 -1.49 -9.80
CA TYR A 29 -15.94 -2.63 -9.74
C TYR A 29 -16.22 -3.51 -8.51
N LYS A 30 -17.03 -4.55 -8.65
CA LYS A 30 -17.44 -5.42 -7.52
C LYS A 30 -16.30 -6.13 -6.80
N HIS A 31 -15.17 -6.36 -7.46
CA HIS A 31 -14.03 -7.05 -6.85
C HIS A 31 -13.41 -6.29 -5.67
N VAL A 32 -13.61 -4.97 -5.58
CA VAL A 32 -13.08 -4.19 -4.45
C VAL A 32 -13.90 -4.36 -3.17
N GLU A 33 -15.14 -4.86 -3.23
CA GLU A 33 -16.00 -5.05 -2.05
C GLU A 33 -15.33 -5.99 -1.02
N GLY A 34 -14.68 -7.06 -1.48
CA GLY A 34 -13.97 -7.97 -0.58
C GLY A 34 -12.85 -7.28 0.21
N VAL A 35 -12.23 -6.23 -0.34
CA VAL A 35 -11.23 -5.43 0.40
C VAL A 35 -11.90 -4.58 1.47
N PHE A 36 -13.08 -4.00 1.20
CA PHE A 36 -13.85 -3.26 2.19
C PHE A 36 -14.33 -4.16 3.34
N ASP A 37 -14.74 -5.39 3.05
CA ASP A 37 -15.12 -6.37 4.07
C ASP A 37 -13.92 -6.68 4.99
N LEU A 38 -12.73 -6.92 4.41
CA LEU A 38 -11.50 -7.15 5.17
C LEU A 38 -11.08 -5.94 6.03
N ILE A 39 -11.32 -4.72 5.56
CA ILE A 39 -11.11 -3.49 6.34
C ILE A 39 -12.10 -3.44 7.51
N LYS A 40 -13.39 -3.72 7.27
CA LYS A 40 -14.44 -3.75 8.29
C LYS A 40 -14.17 -4.81 9.36
N GLU A 41 -13.63 -5.95 8.97
CA GLU A 41 -13.18 -7.03 9.87
C GLU A 41 -11.86 -6.71 10.60
N ASN A 42 -11.27 -5.52 10.39
CA ASN A 42 -9.98 -5.09 10.95
C ASN A 42 -8.80 -6.01 10.58
N ARG A 43 -8.93 -6.75 9.47
CA ARG A 43 -7.88 -7.62 8.91
C ARG A 43 -6.92 -6.86 8.01
N ILE A 44 -7.40 -5.77 7.39
CA ILE A 44 -6.59 -4.76 6.72
C ILE A 44 -6.76 -3.43 7.46
N GLY A 45 -5.66 -2.88 7.97
CA GLY A 45 -5.66 -1.54 8.55
C GLY A 45 -5.48 -0.45 7.51
N ILE A 46 -5.99 0.75 7.79
CA ILE A 46 -5.62 1.96 7.06
C ILE A 46 -4.64 2.71 7.95
N LYS A 47 -3.44 3.00 7.44
CA LYS A 47 -2.40 3.73 8.18
C LYS A 47 -1.94 4.92 7.35
N SER A 48 -2.04 6.12 7.90
CA SER A 48 -1.52 7.32 7.28
C SER A 48 0.01 7.38 7.40
N PRO A 49 0.72 7.90 6.38
CA PRO A 49 2.12 8.24 6.52
C PRO A 49 2.32 9.29 7.63
N THR A 50 3.39 9.14 8.40
CA THR A 50 3.91 10.15 9.33
C THR A 50 4.49 11.33 8.57
N GLU A 51 4.73 12.45 9.25
CA GLU A 51 5.33 13.64 8.63
C GLU A 51 6.68 13.33 7.96
N LYS A 52 7.53 12.51 8.59
CA LYS A 52 8.80 12.06 8.02
C LYS A 52 8.62 11.25 6.74
N GLU A 53 7.62 10.37 6.72
CA GLU A 53 7.29 9.56 5.53
C GLU A 53 6.71 10.44 4.41
N LEU A 54 5.88 11.43 4.75
CA LEU A 54 5.34 12.41 3.79
C LEU A 54 6.44 13.27 3.16
N LEU A 55 7.42 13.73 3.93
CA LEU A 55 8.54 14.49 3.35
C LEU A 55 9.31 13.66 2.33
N PHE A 56 9.47 12.36 2.58
CA PHE A 56 10.13 11.45 1.63
C PHE A 56 9.32 11.22 0.34
N THR A 57 7.98 11.36 0.35
CA THR A 57 7.21 11.23 -0.89
C THR A 57 7.58 12.32 -1.91
N MET A 58 8.08 13.47 -1.45
CA MET A 58 8.57 14.55 -2.33
C MET A 58 9.85 14.18 -3.09
N GLU A 59 10.60 13.17 -2.61
CA GLU A 59 11.80 12.65 -3.26
C GLU A 59 11.48 11.50 -4.24
N LEU A 60 10.25 11.01 -4.24
CA LEU A 60 9.84 9.90 -5.10
C LEU A 60 9.58 10.37 -6.54
N PRO A 61 9.73 9.47 -7.53
CA PRO A 61 9.38 9.79 -8.91
C PRO A 61 7.95 10.36 -9.03
N PRO A 62 7.77 11.47 -9.76
CA PRO A 62 6.44 12.07 -9.95
C PRO A 62 5.52 11.22 -10.83
N SER A 63 6.06 10.21 -11.51
CA SER A 63 5.31 9.22 -12.27
C SER A 63 4.65 8.14 -11.39
N PHE A 64 4.88 8.17 -10.07
CA PHE A 64 4.21 7.31 -9.12
C PHE A 64 2.91 7.94 -8.65
N GLY A 65 1.86 7.12 -8.56
CA GLY A 65 0.57 7.54 -8.03
C GLY A 65 0.64 7.82 -6.53
N PRO A 66 -0.32 8.57 -5.96
CA PRO A 66 -0.34 8.88 -4.53
C PRO A 66 -0.32 7.62 -3.64
N GLY A 67 -1.07 6.58 -4.03
CA GLY A 67 -1.06 5.30 -3.31
C GLY A 67 0.31 4.61 -3.31
N GLU A 68 1.03 4.65 -4.44
CA GLU A 68 2.38 4.11 -4.57
C GLU A 68 3.38 4.90 -3.72
N GLN A 69 3.33 6.23 -3.80
CA GLN A 69 4.24 7.12 -3.07
C GLN A 69 4.13 6.92 -1.55
N ASP A 70 2.90 6.95 -1.03
CA ASP A 70 2.63 6.70 0.38
C ASP A 70 3.16 5.32 0.81
N SER A 71 2.86 4.28 0.03
CA SER A 71 3.17 2.90 0.38
C SER A 71 4.68 2.63 0.38
N ILE A 72 5.42 3.18 -0.59
CA ILE A 72 6.88 3.11 -0.64
C ILE A 72 7.50 3.81 0.58
N ALA A 73 7.03 5.02 0.88
CA ALA A 73 7.53 5.79 2.03
C ALA A 73 7.30 5.04 3.34
N MET A 74 6.09 4.55 3.55
CA MET A 74 5.74 3.76 4.72
C MET A 74 6.57 2.47 4.83
N ALA A 75 6.78 1.74 3.74
CA ALA A 75 7.58 0.52 3.75
C ALA A 75 9.05 0.81 4.10
N LYS A 76 9.62 1.87 3.52
CA LYS A 76 11.01 2.28 3.77
C LYS A 76 11.25 2.63 5.24
N TYR A 77 10.39 3.44 5.85
CA TYR A 77 10.59 3.91 7.23
C TYR A 77 10.16 2.90 8.30
N ASN A 78 9.15 2.08 8.04
CA ASN A 78 8.70 1.07 9.00
C ASN A 78 9.45 -0.27 8.87
N LYS A 79 10.45 -0.37 7.98
CA LYS A 79 11.08 -1.66 7.60
C LYS A 79 10.04 -2.72 7.21
N GLY A 80 8.97 -2.27 6.55
CA GLY A 80 7.89 -3.12 6.09
C GLY A 80 8.20 -3.76 4.74
N ILE A 81 7.32 -4.67 4.31
CA ILE A 81 7.33 -5.24 2.97
C ILE A 81 6.21 -4.58 2.17
N PHE A 82 6.57 -3.87 1.10
CA PHE A 82 5.59 -3.33 0.16
C PHE A 82 5.16 -4.41 -0.83
N VAL A 83 3.87 -4.76 -0.83
CA VAL A 83 3.30 -5.71 -1.79
C VAL A 83 2.79 -4.92 -3.01
N THR A 84 3.36 -5.19 -4.19
CA THR A 84 2.97 -4.52 -5.43
C THR A 84 3.30 -5.37 -6.65
N ASN A 85 2.42 -5.32 -7.66
CA ASN A 85 2.62 -5.95 -8.97
C ASN A 85 3.07 -4.95 -10.05
N GLU A 86 3.26 -3.68 -9.69
CA GLU A 86 3.65 -2.64 -10.64
C GLU A 86 5.16 -2.70 -10.92
N ARG A 87 5.52 -3.02 -12.16
CA ARG A 87 6.90 -3.30 -12.57
C ARG A 87 7.83 -2.10 -12.41
N LYS A 88 7.36 -0.88 -12.70
CA LYS A 88 8.17 0.34 -12.51
C LYS A 88 8.50 0.57 -11.03
N VAL A 89 7.56 0.24 -10.15
CA VAL A 89 7.69 0.38 -8.69
C VAL A 89 8.60 -0.70 -8.13
N ILE A 90 8.43 -1.96 -8.55
CA ILE A 90 9.33 -3.07 -8.18
C ILE A 90 10.79 -2.74 -8.52
N ASN A 91 11.03 -2.24 -9.73
CA ASN A 91 12.37 -1.85 -10.17
C ASN A 91 12.96 -0.72 -9.31
N TYR A 92 12.14 0.25 -8.90
CA TYR A 92 12.53 1.28 -7.96
C TYR A 92 12.88 0.70 -6.60
N CYS A 93 12.01 -0.13 -6.00
CA CYS A 93 12.25 -0.75 -4.70
C CYS A 93 13.54 -1.58 -4.70
N LYS A 94 13.80 -2.32 -5.79
CA LYS A 94 15.03 -3.09 -5.97
C LYS A 94 16.28 -2.20 -6.02
N ARG A 95 16.22 -1.06 -6.73
CA ARG A 95 17.34 -0.13 -6.87
C ARG A 95 17.65 0.61 -5.56
N GLU A 96 16.61 1.01 -4.82
CA GLU A 96 16.73 1.83 -3.62
C GLU A 96 16.78 1.02 -2.31
N GLY A 97 16.76 -0.31 -2.39
CA GLY A 97 16.81 -1.20 -1.22
C GLY A 97 15.56 -1.14 -0.33
N VAL A 98 14.39 -0.80 -0.89
CA VAL A 98 13.11 -0.85 -0.16
C VAL A 98 12.61 -2.29 -0.13
N GLY A 99 12.19 -2.79 1.03
CA GLY A 99 11.62 -4.14 1.14
C GLY A 99 10.32 -4.27 0.33
N TYR A 100 10.25 -5.27 -0.57
CA TYR A 100 9.07 -5.50 -1.42
C TYR A 100 8.79 -6.99 -1.63
N SER A 101 7.54 -7.30 -2.02
CA SER A 101 7.09 -8.60 -2.50
C SER A 101 6.17 -8.41 -3.71
N HIS A 102 6.21 -9.34 -4.66
CA HIS A 102 5.32 -9.45 -5.81
C HIS A 102 4.53 -10.76 -5.69
#